data_AF-A0A7S4LE27-F1
#
_entry.id   AF-A0A7S4LE27-F1
#
_cell.length_a   1.000
_cell.length_b   1.000
_cell.length_c   1.000
_cell.angle_alpha   90.00
_cell.angle_beta   90.00
_cell.angle_gamma   90.00
#
_symmetry.space_group_name_H-M   'P 1'
#
loop_
_entity.id
_entity.type
_entity.pdbx_description
1 polymer ?
#
loop_
_entity_poly.entity_id
_entity_poly.type
_entity_poly.pdbx_seq_one_letter_code
_entity_poly.pdbx_strand_id
1 'polypeptide(L)'
;IFFRPIFFRLSSLRHMSAATVSQTVAAIDAAAQRSGFRCVPVSWEDAQRGTIGGQLSCWGGNISDVRLWEKTGALLYTLRSENWNERLGYVGAKDVAVVTGNTVRGGAPPTPCTLAAYLRGLGGHAAYAGVDNGLSFFVPDVDSILSVRFQTVFLPIATRETVEFCTEVYNYNTRSDADPRNLLLLCTPQGTSVQQDGAGAKRVYFHEVDPRGTAHRYWLEAERSSHKVGGAQAEDQEEAADAAQRGKATAIRIGTRAMGTRFNVQMLIQLPLKQKERPKRHTSAAAGLEYECGLMSAKSCFSASAFDGLHPRGCSRSASASASAAGVSNAARVSRGSEVDVYPGLACRAPERDAGQHGTITITLYYTVAGGVPSEADVQSAIHDLEQLYQACPSDKRLVDCTEVTAELTVATMQDVKQKVVQQPYVPPTFPAALDRGFPEDAEGLDALDGGPLGTCPGSPVRVCDDAGSAGGGPVQRAGPLDVGHRHAKKDRKWFRTARLKQTLWFWKRGGDQTA
;
A
#
# COMPACT_ATOMS: atom_id res chain seq x y z
N ILE A 1 -9.11 66.98 -6.40
CA ILE A 1 -8.59 65.82 -7.19
C ILE A 1 -7.19 65.52 -6.67
N PHE A 2 -7.06 64.56 -5.77
CA PHE A 2 -5.77 64.08 -5.24
C PHE A 2 -5.73 62.58 -5.50
N PHE A 3 -4.88 62.15 -6.43
CA PHE A 3 -4.63 60.73 -6.69
C PHE A 3 -3.53 60.24 -5.75
N ARG A 4 -3.86 59.29 -4.87
CA ARG A 4 -2.87 58.46 -4.15
C ARG A 4 -2.61 57.20 -4.98
N PRO A 5 -1.34 56.80 -5.19
CA PRO A 5 -1.05 55.53 -5.84
C PRO A 5 -1.24 54.40 -4.83
N ILE A 6 -2.10 53.45 -5.18
CA ILE A 6 -2.26 52.17 -4.49
C ILE A 6 -1.06 51.31 -4.89
N PHE A 7 -0.08 51.20 -4.00
CA PHE A 7 0.97 50.18 -4.12
C PHE A 7 0.35 48.81 -3.85
N PHE A 8 0.07 48.04 -4.91
CA PHE A 8 -0.11 46.60 -4.80
C PHE A 8 1.22 45.99 -4.32
N ARG A 9 1.29 45.58 -3.05
CA ARG A 9 2.31 44.64 -2.60
C ARG A 9 2.07 43.33 -3.34
N LEU A 10 2.85 43.06 -4.37
CA LEU A 10 3.13 41.72 -4.84
C LEU A 10 3.83 40.98 -3.70
N SER A 11 3.04 40.36 -2.82
CA SER A 11 3.54 39.38 -1.87
C SER A 11 4.14 38.24 -2.67
N SER A 12 5.48 38.20 -2.69
CA SER A 12 6.26 37.05 -3.12
C SER A 12 5.64 35.78 -2.53
N LEU A 13 4.99 34.98 -3.38
CA LEU A 13 4.54 33.63 -3.06
C LEU A 13 5.81 32.84 -2.76
N ARG A 14 6.26 32.87 -1.49
CA ARG A 14 7.29 31.96 -1.01
C ARG A 14 6.80 30.55 -1.35
N HIS A 15 7.57 29.83 -2.16
CA HIS A 15 7.43 28.40 -2.31
C HIS A 15 7.56 27.79 -0.91
N MET A 16 6.43 27.49 -0.28
CA MET A 16 6.43 26.76 0.98
C MET A 16 6.67 25.29 0.63
N SER A 17 7.84 24.78 1.01
CA SER A 17 8.16 23.36 0.83
C SER A 17 7.18 22.51 1.63
N ALA A 18 6.79 21.37 1.07
CA ALA A 18 6.01 20.37 1.80
C ALA A 18 6.74 19.93 3.08
N ALA A 19 5.99 19.63 4.15
CA ALA A 19 6.59 18.98 5.31
C ALA A 19 7.10 17.59 4.93
N THR A 20 8.18 17.15 5.58
CA THR A 20 8.66 15.78 5.37
C THR A 20 7.66 14.76 5.96
N VAL A 21 7.69 13.53 5.46
CA VAL A 21 6.90 12.42 6.01
C VAL A 21 7.14 12.27 7.52
N SER A 22 8.40 12.32 7.97
CA SER A 22 8.74 12.20 9.40
C SER A 22 8.18 13.34 10.27
N GLN A 23 8.21 14.59 9.78
CA GLN A 23 7.59 15.73 10.49
C GLN A 23 6.08 15.55 10.60
N THR A 24 5.45 15.11 9.51
CA THR A 24 4.01 14.86 9.46
C THR A 24 3.60 13.76 10.43
N VAL A 25 4.32 12.63 10.45
CA VAL A 25 4.12 11.53 11.41
C VAL A 25 4.25 11.99 12.85
N ALA A 26 5.31 12.76 13.17
CA ALA A 26 5.54 13.23 14.54
C ALA A 26 4.40 14.15 15.03
N ALA A 27 3.88 15.02 14.17
CA ALA A 27 2.75 15.88 14.49
C ALA A 27 1.45 15.06 14.72
N ILE A 28 1.20 14.06 13.88
CA ILE A 28 0.03 13.18 14.03
C ILE A 28 0.13 12.36 15.31
N ASP A 29 1.27 11.73 15.59
CA ASP A 29 1.45 10.93 16.81
C ASP A 29 1.30 11.77 18.08
N ALA A 30 1.77 13.03 18.06
CA ALA A 30 1.57 13.96 19.16
C ALA A 30 0.07 14.27 19.37
N ALA A 31 -0.67 14.54 18.30
CA ALA A 31 -2.12 14.77 18.36
C ALA A 31 -2.91 13.50 18.75
N ALA A 32 -2.46 12.32 18.33
CA ALA A 32 -3.15 11.05 18.52
C ALA A 32 -2.85 10.36 19.86
N GLN A 33 -1.95 10.89 20.69
CA GLN A 33 -1.38 10.20 21.87
C GLN A 33 -2.41 9.59 22.84
N ARG A 34 -3.62 10.14 22.93
CA ARG A 34 -4.70 9.67 23.84
C ARG A 34 -5.84 8.93 23.15
N SER A 35 -5.74 8.72 21.84
CA SER A 35 -6.84 8.16 21.03
C SER A 35 -6.79 6.63 20.87
N GLY A 36 -5.65 6.00 21.17
CA GLY A 36 -5.40 4.59 20.81
C GLY A 36 -5.02 4.39 19.33
N PHE A 37 -4.92 5.47 18.55
CA PHE A 37 -4.40 5.48 17.19
C PHE A 37 -2.94 5.95 17.17
N ARG A 38 -2.20 5.47 16.17
CA ARG A 38 -0.83 5.91 15.90
C ARG A 38 -0.48 5.74 14.43
N CYS A 39 0.54 6.46 13.99
CA CYS A 39 1.17 6.21 12.70
C CYS A 39 1.98 4.92 12.74
N VAL A 40 1.80 4.08 11.72
CA VAL A 40 2.66 2.93 11.46
C VAL A 40 3.10 2.92 9.99
N PRO A 41 4.37 2.59 9.70
CA PRO A 41 4.85 2.45 8.32
C PRO A 41 4.48 1.10 7.68
N VAL A 42 4.05 0.13 8.49
CA VAL A 42 3.61 -1.20 8.06
C VAL A 42 2.33 -1.52 8.81
N SER A 43 1.30 -1.86 8.05
CA SER A 43 -0.02 -2.17 8.54
C SER A 43 -0.20 -3.70 8.48
N TRP A 44 -0.72 -4.32 9.55
CA TRP A 44 -0.96 -5.76 9.60
C TRP A 44 -2.40 -6.02 9.15
N GLU A 45 -2.57 -6.69 8.02
CA GLU A 45 -3.86 -6.91 7.36
C GLU A 45 -4.20 -8.41 7.33
N ASP A 46 -4.18 -9.04 8.48
CA ASP A 46 -4.25 -10.50 8.53
C ASP A 46 -5.66 -11.01 8.25
N ALA A 47 -5.73 -12.08 7.47
CA ALA A 47 -6.95 -12.86 7.28
C ALA A 47 -7.01 -14.04 8.28
N GLN A 48 -5.87 -14.52 8.76
CA GLN A 48 -5.82 -15.54 9.81
C GLN A 48 -4.57 -15.39 10.67
N ARG A 49 -4.76 -14.83 11.86
CA ARG A 49 -3.80 -14.67 12.94
C ARG A 49 -3.67 -15.96 13.76
N GLY A 50 -2.47 -16.35 14.13
CA GLY A 50 -2.23 -17.52 14.97
C GLY A 50 -2.45 -17.24 16.46
N THR A 51 -2.88 -18.25 17.20
CA THR A 51 -2.86 -18.29 18.68
C THR A 51 -1.97 -19.41 19.20
N ILE A 52 -1.42 -19.26 20.41
CA ILE A 52 -0.70 -20.30 21.13
C ILE A 52 -1.23 -20.31 22.56
N GLY A 53 -1.91 -21.39 22.95
CA GLY A 53 -2.50 -21.48 24.28
C GLY A 53 -3.50 -20.36 24.57
N GLY A 54 -4.25 -19.94 23.55
CA GLY A 54 -5.23 -18.85 23.63
C GLY A 54 -4.65 -17.43 23.56
N GLN A 55 -3.33 -17.26 23.46
CA GLN A 55 -2.70 -15.94 23.30
C GLN A 55 -2.35 -15.65 21.83
N LEU A 56 -2.42 -14.39 21.42
CA LEU A 56 -2.05 -13.97 20.07
C LEU A 56 -0.57 -14.26 19.76
N SER A 57 -0.32 -14.68 18.51
CA SER A 57 1.01 -14.91 17.97
C SER A 57 1.39 -13.82 16.96
N CYS A 58 2.68 -13.64 16.65
CA CYS A 58 3.08 -12.87 15.47
C CYS A 58 3.03 -13.72 14.17
N TRP A 59 2.75 -15.02 14.31
CA TRP A 59 2.61 -15.96 13.20
C TRP A 59 1.13 -16.27 12.94
N GLY A 60 0.82 -16.83 11.77
CA GLY A 60 -0.53 -17.28 11.44
C GLY A 60 -0.59 -17.99 10.10
N GLY A 61 -1.79 -18.47 9.75
CA GLY A 61 -2.03 -19.18 8.50
C GLY A 61 -2.27 -18.28 7.29
N ASN A 62 -2.50 -16.98 7.51
CA ASN A 62 -2.63 -15.98 6.46
C ASN A 62 -2.35 -14.57 7.00
N ILE A 63 -1.07 -14.22 7.07
CA ILE A 63 -0.56 -12.94 7.62
C ILE A 63 -0.04 -12.06 6.48
N SER A 64 -0.45 -10.80 6.43
CA SER A 64 -0.07 -9.85 5.38
C SER A 64 0.46 -8.56 5.97
N ASP A 65 1.72 -8.23 5.64
CA ASP A 65 2.22 -6.86 5.82
C ASP A 65 1.80 -6.01 4.62
N VAL A 66 1.21 -4.85 4.89
CA VAL A 66 0.83 -3.88 3.87
C VAL A 66 1.58 -2.56 4.08
N ARG A 67 2.06 -1.98 2.99
CA ARG A 67 2.83 -0.73 2.94
C ARG A 67 2.26 0.18 1.88
N LEU A 68 2.41 1.48 2.11
CA LEU A 68 2.12 2.50 1.11
C LEU A 68 3.43 3.11 0.65
N TRP A 69 3.62 3.13 -0.66
CA TRP A 69 4.82 3.70 -1.28
C TRP A 69 4.41 4.86 -2.16
N GLU A 70 5.05 6.00 -1.94
CA GLU A 70 5.06 7.09 -2.90
C GLU A 70 5.84 6.65 -4.15
N LYS A 71 5.48 7.18 -5.32
CA LYS A 71 6.11 6.84 -6.60
C LYS A 71 7.62 7.12 -6.62
N THR A 72 8.08 8.13 -5.88
CA THR A 72 9.51 8.48 -5.73
C THR A 72 10.29 7.44 -4.92
N GLY A 73 9.60 6.61 -4.15
CA GLY A 73 10.18 5.62 -3.25
C GLY A 73 10.21 5.99 -1.80
N ALA A 74 9.56 7.09 -1.40
CA ALA A 74 9.31 7.34 0.01
C ALA A 74 8.31 6.31 0.56
N LEU A 75 8.68 5.71 1.70
CA LEU A 75 7.75 4.89 2.47
C LEU A 75 6.78 5.83 3.21
N LEU A 76 5.49 5.66 2.95
CA LEU A 76 4.43 6.38 3.64
C LEU A 76 4.01 5.64 4.92
N TYR A 77 2.92 6.08 5.53
CA TYR A 77 2.41 5.59 6.80
C TYR A 77 0.90 5.56 6.79
N THR A 78 0.31 4.91 7.77
CA THR A 78 -1.13 4.90 8.04
C THR A 78 -1.38 5.24 9.51
N LEU A 79 -2.31 6.14 9.78
CA LEU A 79 -2.89 6.37 11.09
C LEU A 79 -4.01 5.36 11.31
N ARG A 80 -3.85 4.47 12.29
CA ARG A 80 -4.76 3.36 12.60
C ARG A 80 -4.66 2.92 14.06
N SER A 81 -5.57 2.06 14.50
CA SER A 81 -5.41 1.32 15.76
C SER A 81 -4.17 0.42 15.71
N GLU A 82 -3.59 0.09 16.87
CA GLU A 82 -2.40 -0.76 16.98
C GLU A 82 -2.48 -2.07 16.18
N ASN A 83 -1.36 -2.57 15.65
CA ASN A 83 -1.33 -3.82 14.85
C ASN A 83 -1.47 -5.10 15.68
N TRP A 84 -1.04 -5.09 16.95
CA TRP A 84 -0.91 -6.34 17.73
C TRP A 84 -2.26 -6.89 18.16
N ASN A 85 -3.06 -6.08 18.86
CA ASN A 85 -4.41 -6.39 19.28
C ASN A 85 -5.39 -5.36 18.67
N GLU A 86 -5.38 -5.30 17.34
CA GLU A 86 -6.12 -4.30 16.60
C GLU A 86 -7.63 -4.36 16.83
N ARG A 87 -8.32 -3.26 16.53
CA ARG A 87 -9.77 -3.21 16.49
C ARG A 87 -10.25 -3.63 15.10
N LEU A 88 -11.22 -4.53 15.04
CA LEU A 88 -11.82 -5.00 13.80
C LEU A 88 -13.33 -4.74 13.85
N GLY A 89 -13.86 -4.11 12.80
CA GLY A 89 -15.30 -4.11 12.54
C GLY A 89 -15.69 -5.36 11.77
N TYR A 90 -16.98 -5.70 11.79
CA TYR A 90 -17.53 -6.82 11.02
C TYR A 90 -18.72 -6.38 10.17
N VAL A 91 -18.73 -6.76 8.90
CA VAL A 91 -19.76 -6.38 7.92
C VAL A 91 -20.05 -7.56 6.99
N GLY A 92 -21.26 -7.65 6.46
CA GLY A 92 -21.56 -8.61 5.39
C GLY A 92 -21.16 -8.07 4.02
N ALA A 93 -20.80 -8.95 3.08
CA ALA A 93 -20.47 -8.56 1.70
C ALA A 93 -21.64 -7.85 0.99
N LYS A 94 -22.88 -8.07 1.42
CA LYS A 94 -24.07 -7.35 0.90
C LYS A 94 -24.13 -5.88 1.33
N ASP A 95 -23.41 -5.52 2.39
CA ASP A 95 -23.42 -4.20 3.02
C ASP A 95 -22.19 -3.35 2.68
N VAL A 96 -21.33 -3.88 1.81
CA VAL A 96 -20.13 -3.21 1.28
C VAL A 96 -20.34 -2.93 -0.21
N ALA A 97 -20.09 -1.69 -0.62
CA ALA A 97 -20.12 -1.27 -2.01
C ALA A 97 -18.71 -1.32 -2.64
N VAL A 98 -18.63 -1.85 -3.85
CA VAL A 98 -17.46 -1.78 -4.75
C VAL A 98 -17.88 -1.11 -6.05
N VAL A 99 -16.93 -0.69 -6.87
CA VAL A 99 -17.22 0.08 -8.09
C VAL A 99 -16.81 -0.72 -9.32
N THR A 100 -17.68 -0.75 -10.32
CA THR A 100 -17.46 -1.44 -11.58
C THR A 100 -17.42 -0.45 -12.74
N GLY A 101 -16.95 -0.90 -13.91
CA GLY A 101 -16.94 -0.11 -15.15
C GLY A 101 -15.56 0.00 -15.79
N ASN A 102 -14.50 0.06 -14.97
CA ASN A 102 -13.09 0.14 -15.42
C ASN A 102 -12.61 -1.11 -16.19
N THR A 103 -13.31 -2.24 -16.06
CA THR A 103 -12.92 -3.52 -16.69
C THR A 103 -13.70 -3.82 -17.98
N VAL A 104 -14.65 -2.97 -18.34
CA VAL A 104 -15.34 -3.02 -19.63
C VAL A 104 -14.39 -2.49 -20.71
N ARG A 105 -14.38 -3.10 -21.89
CA ARG A 105 -13.53 -2.65 -23.01
C ARG A 105 -13.85 -1.20 -23.38
N GLY A 106 -12.85 -0.33 -23.30
CA GLY A 106 -13.00 1.10 -23.55
C GLY A 106 -13.61 1.88 -22.38
N GLY A 107 -13.77 1.23 -21.22
CA GLY A 107 -14.38 1.80 -20.03
C GLY A 107 -15.91 1.88 -20.10
N ALA A 108 -16.52 1.86 -18.92
CA ALA A 108 -17.92 2.23 -18.71
C ALA A 108 -18.01 3.18 -17.50
N PRO A 109 -19.09 3.98 -17.38
CA PRO A 109 -19.26 4.87 -16.25
C PRO A 109 -19.14 4.12 -14.91
N PRO A 110 -18.34 4.65 -13.94
CA PRO A 110 -18.20 4.03 -12.62
C PRO A 110 -19.56 3.79 -11.97
N THR A 111 -19.87 2.53 -11.68
CA THR A 111 -21.19 2.12 -11.17
C THR A 111 -21.02 1.27 -9.91
N PRO A 112 -21.59 1.68 -8.76
CA PRO A 112 -21.52 0.89 -7.53
C PRO A 112 -22.35 -0.38 -7.62
N CYS A 113 -21.83 -1.47 -7.08
CA CYS A 113 -22.59 -2.68 -6.76
C CYS A 113 -22.17 -3.21 -5.38
N THR A 114 -22.92 -4.17 -4.83
CA THR A 114 -22.51 -4.80 -3.57
C THR A 114 -21.34 -5.75 -3.81
N LEU A 115 -20.45 -5.89 -2.83
CA LEU A 115 -19.36 -6.88 -2.89
C LEU A 115 -19.93 -8.28 -3.10
N ALA A 116 -21.05 -8.63 -2.47
CA ALA A 116 -21.72 -9.90 -2.72
C ALA A 116 -22.12 -10.10 -4.19
N ALA A 117 -22.64 -9.07 -4.88
CA ALA A 117 -22.96 -9.16 -6.30
C ALA A 117 -21.68 -9.27 -7.16
N TYR A 118 -20.66 -8.48 -6.84
CA TYR A 118 -19.36 -8.53 -7.50
C TYR A 118 -18.72 -9.92 -7.40
N LEU A 119 -18.73 -10.53 -6.21
CA LEU A 119 -18.13 -11.86 -5.98
C LEU A 119 -18.89 -12.98 -6.69
N ARG A 120 -20.23 -12.89 -6.80
CA ARG A 120 -21.02 -13.85 -7.60
C ARG A 120 -20.69 -13.77 -9.09
N GLY A 121 -20.42 -12.56 -9.59
CA GLY A 121 -20.05 -12.29 -10.98
C GLY A 121 -18.54 -12.13 -11.20
N LEU A 122 -17.69 -12.62 -10.28
CA LEU A 122 -16.26 -12.30 -10.30
C LEU A 122 -15.61 -12.66 -11.64
N GLY A 123 -15.96 -13.81 -12.21
CA GLY A 123 -15.44 -14.28 -13.49
C GLY A 123 -15.58 -13.25 -14.61
N GLY A 124 -16.76 -12.63 -14.75
CA GLY A 124 -16.99 -11.58 -15.74
C GLY A 124 -16.19 -10.31 -15.45
N HIS A 125 -16.05 -9.93 -14.18
CA HIS A 125 -15.26 -8.76 -13.78
C HIS A 125 -13.75 -8.99 -13.91
N ALA A 126 -13.27 -10.23 -13.76
CA ALA A 126 -11.87 -10.62 -13.74
C ALA A 126 -11.40 -11.30 -15.03
N ALA A 127 -12.25 -11.38 -16.06
CA ALA A 127 -11.94 -12.02 -17.34
C ALA A 127 -10.66 -11.49 -17.99
N TYR A 128 -10.46 -10.17 -17.93
CA TYR A 128 -9.26 -9.49 -18.44
C TYR A 128 -7.97 -9.94 -17.71
N ALA A 129 -8.10 -10.43 -16.47
CA ALA A 129 -7.00 -10.95 -15.67
C ALA A 129 -6.75 -12.45 -15.93
N GLY A 130 -7.48 -13.06 -16.86
CA GLY A 130 -7.38 -14.48 -17.19
C GLY A 130 -8.08 -15.41 -16.20
N VAL A 131 -9.15 -14.93 -15.56
CA VAL A 131 -10.08 -15.73 -14.76
C VAL A 131 -11.24 -16.20 -15.64
N ASP A 132 -11.71 -17.42 -15.42
CA ASP A 132 -12.86 -17.96 -16.16
C ASP A 132 -14.14 -17.15 -15.92
N ASN A 133 -14.84 -16.79 -17.01
CA ASN A 133 -16.03 -15.91 -16.99
C ASN A 133 -17.17 -16.38 -16.06
N GLY A 134 -17.29 -17.69 -15.81
CA GLY A 134 -18.33 -18.28 -14.97
C GLY A 134 -17.96 -18.40 -13.48
N LEU A 135 -16.75 -17.98 -13.09
CA LEU A 135 -16.24 -18.23 -11.74
C LEU A 135 -16.91 -17.31 -10.71
N SER A 136 -17.52 -17.91 -9.68
CA SER A 136 -18.04 -17.21 -8.51
C SER A 136 -17.12 -17.43 -7.32
N PHE A 137 -16.82 -16.36 -6.60
CA PHE A 137 -16.06 -16.37 -5.36
C PHE A 137 -16.92 -16.12 -4.12
N PHE A 138 -18.22 -15.90 -4.31
CA PHE A 138 -19.14 -15.68 -3.21
C PHE A 138 -19.42 -16.99 -2.47
N VAL A 139 -19.11 -17.01 -1.18
CA VAL A 139 -19.38 -18.12 -0.25
C VAL A 139 -20.37 -17.62 0.80
N PRO A 140 -21.67 -17.99 0.73
CA PRO A 140 -22.74 -17.33 1.50
C PRO A 140 -22.49 -17.22 3.00
N ASP A 141 -22.06 -18.31 3.65
CA ASP A 141 -21.88 -18.34 5.09
C ASP A 141 -20.67 -17.52 5.52
N VAL A 142 -19.58 -17.64 4.77
CA VAL A 142 -18.29 -16.98 5.05
C VAL A 142 -18.36 -15.49 4.75
N ASP A 143 -19.01 -15.09 3.66
CA ASP A 143 -19.09 -13.70 3.21
C ASP A 143 -20.27 -12.95 3.87
N SER A 144 -21.01 -13.61 4.76
CA SER A 144 -21.95 -12.97 5.67
C SER A 144 -21.25 -12.17 6.77
N ILE A 145 -19.98 -12.49 7.03
CA ILE A 145 -19.13 -11.85 8.05
C ILE A 145 -17.70 -11.65 7.52
N LEU A 146 -17.41 -10.42 7.10
CA LEU A 146 -16.09 -9.98 6.68
C LEU A 146 -15.52 -9.05 7.76
N SER A 147 -14.24 -9.19 8.09
CA SER A 147 -13.59 -8.22 8.98
C SER A 147 -13.19 -6.97 8.20
N VAL A 148 -13.36 -5.80 8.80
CA VAL A 148 -13.03 -4.51 8.20
C VAL A 148 -12.14 -3.68 9.14
N ARG A 149 -11.13 -3.05 8.53
CA ARG A 149 -10.24 -2.08 9.16
C ARG A 149 -10.44 -0.72 8.53
N PHE A 150 -10.52 0.30 9.36
CA PHE A 150 -10.51 1.70 8.93
C PHE A 150 -9.19 2.35 9.32
N GLN A 151 -8.56 3.00 8.36
CA GLN A 151 -7.32 3.75 8.57
C GLN A 151 -7.29 4.99 7.68
N THR A 152 -6.34 5.88 7.95
CA THR A 152 -6.22 7.11 7.18
C THR A 152 -4.77 7.53 6.96
N VAL A 153 -4.54 8.35 5.93
CA VAL A 153 -3.23 8.88 5.57
C VAL A 153 -3.33 10.38 5.34
N PHE A 154 -2.35 11.12 5.86
CA PHE A 154 -2.13 12.52 5.51
C PHE A 154 -0.91 12.63 4.59
N LEU A 155 -1.15 12.94 3.33
CA LEU A 155 -0.12 13.08 2.32
C LEU A 155 0.41 14.52 2.33
N PRO A 156 1.67 14.75 2.74
CA PRO A 156 2.25 16.08 2.62
C PRO A 156 2.43 16.42 1.13
N ILE A 157 1.92 17.58 0.72
CA ILE A 157 2.00 18.07 -0.65
C ILE A 157 2.55 19.51 -0.66
N ALA A 158 3.19 19.91 -1.76
CA ALA A 158 3.35 21.33 -2.02
C ALA A 158 1.99 21.95 -2.40
N THR A 159 1.87 23.27 -2.35
CA THR A 159 0.61 24.03 -2.35
C THR A 159 -0.41 23.66 -3.45
N ARG A 160 0.03 23.09 -4.59
CA ARG A 160 -0.81 22.67 -5.73
C ARG A 160 -0.39 21.31 -6.35
N GLU A 161 0.33 20.47 -5.61
CA GLU A 161 0.86 19.22 -6.16
C GLU A 161 -0.03 18.01 -5.83
N THR A 162 -0.08 17.07 -6.78
CA THR A 162 -0.64 15.73 -6.61
C THR A 162 0.45 14.78 -6.11
N VAL A 163 0.07 13.75 -5.35
CA VAL A 163 0.99 12.67 -4.97
C VAL A 163 0.56 11.37 -5.61
N GLU A 164 1.50 10.71 -6.29
CA GLU A 164 1.28 9.37 -6.82
C GLU A 164 1.81 8.30 -5.86
N PHE A 165 1.03 7.25 -5.63
CA PHE A 165 1.35 6.20 -4.67
C PHE A 165 0.76 4.85 -5.09
N CYS A 166 1.23 3.78 -4.44
CA CYS A 166 0.65 2.44 -4.58
C CYS A 166 0.64 1.71 -3.24
N THR A 167 -0.18 0.67 -3.16
CA THR A 167 -0.16 -0.28 -2.06
C THR A 167 0.79 -1.43 -2.40
N GLU A 168 1.56 -1.89 -1.43
CA GLU A 168 2.39 -3.10 -1.53
C GLU A 168 1.97 -4.10 -0.46
N VAL A 169 1.83 -5.37 -0.87
CA VAL A 169 1.43 -6.48 0.01
C VAL A 169 2.55 -7.52 0.04
N TYR A 170 2.91 -7.96 1.24
CA TYR A 170 3.81 -9.09 1.49
C TYR A 170 3.10 -10.10 2.39
N ASN A 171 2.69 -11.24 1.84
CA ASN A 171 2.01 -12.28 2.60
C ASN A 171 2.97 -13.38 3.05
N TYR A 172 3.04 -13.69 4.33
CA TYR A 172 3.99 -14.63 4.93
C TYR A 172 3.75 -16.11 4.58
N ASN A 173 2.62 -16.44 3.98
CA ASN A 173 2.22 -17.80 3.61
C ASN A 173 2.34 -18.04 2.09
N THR A 174 2.45 -16.99 1.28
CA THR A 174 2.68 -17.06 -0.17
C THR A 174 4.16 -17.22 -0.50
N ARG A 175 4.51 -18.26 -1.29
CA ARG A 175 5.89 -18.59 -1.69
C ARG A 175 6.14 -18.55 -3.19
N SER A 176 5.07 -18.55 -3.98
CA SER A 176 5.09 -18.63 -5.44
C SER A 176 3.92 -17.83 -6.00
N ASP A 177 4.13 -17.18 -7.15
CA ASP A 177 3.07 -16.48 -7.88
C ASP A 177 2.02 -17.46 -8.44
N ALA A 178 2.37 -18.74 -8.62
CA ALA A 178 1.43 -19.77 -9.10
C ALA A 178 0.60 -20.43 -7.98
N ASP A 179 0.84 -20.04 -6.73
CA ASP A 179 0.15 -20.57 -5.53
C ASP A 179 -0.06 -19.45 -4.48
N PRO A 180 -0.78 -18.37 -4.86
CA PRO A 180 -1.06 -17.23 -3.99
C PRO A 180 -1.90 -17.64 -2.77
N ARG A 181 -1.75 -16.90 -1.66
CA ARG A 181 -2.61 -17.07 -0.50
C ARG A 181 -3.88 -16.23 -0.60
N ASN A 182 -3.83 -15.11 -1.34
CA ASN A 182 -4.95 -14.19 -1.44
C ASN A 182 -5.16 -13.71 -2.88
N LEU A 183 -6.43 -13.67 -3.29
CA LEU A 183 -6.87 -12.78 -4.35
C LEU A 183 -7.07 -11.39 -3.76
N LEU A 184 -6.60 -10.36 -4.47
CA LEU A 184 -6.62 -8.97 -4.03
C LEU A 184 -7.58 -8.16 -4.91
N LEU A 185 -8.51 -7.45 -4.29
CA LEU A 185 -9.34 -6.46 -4.98
C LEU A 185 -8.93 -5.06 -4.52
N LEU A 186 -8.39 -4.24 -5.43
CA LEU A 186 -8.13 -2.82 -5.19
C LEU A 186 -9.32 -2.01 -5.71
N CYS A 187 -10.10 -1.43 -4.81
CA CYS A 187 -11.30 -0.68 -5.12
C CYS A 187 -11.08 0.81 -4.89
N THR A 188 -11.43 1.63 -5.87
CA THR A 188 -11.42 3.10 -5.82
C THR A 188 -12.75 3.62 -6.39
N PRO A 189 -13.05 4.93 -6.28
CA PRO A 189 -14.24 5.49 -6.90
C PRO A 189 -14.29 5.35 -8.43
N GLN A 190 -13.16 5.04 -9.08
CA GLN A 190 -13.09 4.83 -10.52
C GLN A 190 -13.22 3.36 -10.94
N GLY A 191 -13.25 2.42 -10.00
CA GLY A 191 -13.45 1.01 -10.31
C GLY A 191 -12.75 0.04 -9.36
N THR A 192 -12.79 -1.24 -9.72
CA THR A 192 -12.19 -2.33 -8.94
C THR A 192 -11.23 -3.13 -9.81
N SER A 193 -10.03 -3.37 -9.29
CA SER A 193 -8.93 -4.06 -9.97
C SER A 193 -8.67 -5.40 -9.31
N VAL A 194 -8.54 -6.48 -10.10
CA VAL A 194 -8.33 -7.84 -9.63
C VAL A 194 -6.87 -8.23 -9.80
N GLN A 195 -6.22 -8.60 -8.70
CA GLN A 195 -4.81 -8.99 -8.61
C GLN A 195 -4.66 -10.15 -7.61
N GLN A 196 -3.43 -10.58 -7.36
CA GLN A 196 -3.11 -11.59 -6.35
C GLN A 196 -1.85 -11.18 -5.60
N ASP A 197 -1.66 -11.74 -4.41
CA ASP A 197 -0.34 -11.75 -3.80
C ASP A 197 0.61 -12.73 -4.53
N GLY A 198 1.86 -12.81 -4.08
CA GLY A 198 2.86 -13.65 -4.73
C GLY A 198 4.13 -13.84 -3.92
N ALA A 199 5.14 -14.42 -4.56
CA ALA A 199 6.47 -14.54 -3.99
C ALA A 199 7.08 -13.16 -3.75
N GLY A 200 7.53 -12.92 -2.51
CA GLY A 200 8.04 -11.61 -2.12
C GLY A 200 6.94 -10.57 -1.95
N ALA A 201 7.33 -9.29 -2.02
CA ALA A 201 6.39 -8.18 -1.93
C ALA A 201 5.84 -7.86 -3.32
N LYS A 202 4.53 -7.62 -3.41
CA LYS A 202 3.85 -7.29 -4.67
C LYS A 202 3.18 -5.93 -4.55
N ARG A 203 3.45 -5.05 -5.51
CA ARG A 203 2.70 -3.80 -5.67
C ARG A 203 1.36 -4.06 -6.32
N VAL A 204 0.35 -3.38 -5.82
CA VAL A 204 -1.05 -3.47 -6.21
C VAL A 204 -1.42 -2.15 -6.87
N TYR A 205 -1.73 -2.22 -8.16
CA TYR A 205 -2.00 -1.04 -9.00
C TYR A 205 -3.46 -0.96 -9.42
N PHE A 206 -3.92 0.22 -9.85
CA PHE A 206 -5.25 0.34 -10.44
C PHE A 206 -5.23 -0.18 -11.88
N HIS A 207 -6.30 -0.84 -12.32
CA HIS A 207 -6.42 -1.44 -13.64
C HIS A 207 -7.50 -0.74 -14.46
N GLU A 208 -7.25 -0.57 -15.74
CA GLU A 208 -8.25 -0.16 -16.72
C GLU A 208 -8.08 -0.96 -18.02
N VAL A 209 -9.20 -1.28 -18.68
CA VAL A 209 -9.21 -2.03 -19.93
C VAL A 209 -9.45 -1.09 -21.10
N ASP A 210 -8.48 -1.02 -22.01
CA ASP A 210 -8.56 -0.19 -23.22
C ASP A 210 -9.64 -0.71 -24.20
N PRO A 211 -9.97 0.05 -25.28
CA PRO A 211 -10.93 -0.40 -26.30
C PRO A 211 -10.53 -1.71 -27.01
N ARG A 212 -9.25 -2.09 -26.99
CA ARG A 212 -8.74 -3.33 -27.59
C ARG A 212 -8.88 -4.52 -26.65
N GLY A 213 -9.24 -4.31 -25.38
CA GLY A 213 -9.30 -5.34 -24.34
C GLY A 213 -7.98 -5.57 -23.62
N THR A 214 -6.98 -4.72 -23.81
CA THR A 214 -5.71 -4.74 -23.09
C THR A 214 -5.90 -4.10 -21.72
N ALA A 215 -5.45 -4.77 -20.66
CA ALA A 215 -5.47 -4.20 -19.32
C ALA A 215 -4.17 -3.47 -19.02
N HIS A 216 -4.27 -2.24 -18.53
CA HIS A 216 -3.14 -1.39 -18.15
C HIS A 216 -3.13 -1.18 -16.65
N ARG A 217 -1.95 -1.04 -16.05
CA ARG A 217 -1.76 -0.76 -14.63
C ARG A 217 -1.36 0.68 -14.41
N TYR A 218 -1.91 1.31 -13.38
CA TYR A 218 -1.71 2.71 -13.06
C TYR A 218 -1.35 2.89 -11.59
N TRP A 219 -0.51 3.90 -11.33
CA TRP A 219 -0.39 4.47 -10.00
C TRP A 219 -1.74 5.03 -9.54
N LEU A 220 -1.94 5.10 -8.22
CA LEU A 220 -2.99 5.95 -7.68
C LEU A 220 -2.45 7.36 -7.54
N GLU A 221 -3.29 8.35 -7.77
CA GLU A 221 -2.97 9.76 -7.58
C GLU A 221 -3.93 10.35 -6.55
N ALA A 222 -3.39 11.08 -5.59
CA ALA A 222 -4.13 11.89 -4.63
C ALA A 222 -4.01 13.38 -5.01
N GLU A 223 -5.14 13.98 -5.34
CA GLU A 223 -5.27 15.41 -5.64
C GLU A 223 -5.97 16.13 -4.48
N ARG A 224 -5.49 17.32 -4.12
CA ARG A 224 -6.14 18.15 -3.10
C ARG A 224 -7.54 18.60 -3.56
N SER A 225 -8.54 18.47 -2.69
CA SER A 225 -9.88 19.06 -2.90
C SER A 225 -10.13 20.26 -1.98
N SER A 226 -11.32 20.88 -2.10
CA SER A 226 -11.84 21.90 -1.18
C SER A 226 -12.51 21.29 0.07
N HIS A 227 -12.78 19.98 0.07
CA HIS A 227 -13.49 19.30 1.16
C HIS A 227 -12.60 19.17 2.39
N LYS A 228 -13.21 19.31 3.58
CA LYS A 228 -12.52 19.22 4.87
C LYS A 228 -12.15 17.77 5.22
N VAL A 229 -11.35 17.61 6.26
CA VAL A 229 -11.02 16.31 6.84
C VAL A 229 -12.24 15.73 7.57
N GLY A 230 -12.47 14.43 7.37
CA GLY A 230 -13.55 13.67 8.01
C GLY A 230 -14.90 13.76 7.30
N GLY A 231 -15.67 12.68 7.39
CA GLY A 231 -17.04 12.57 6.89
C GLY A 231 -17.14 12.29 5.39
N ALA A 232 -18.38 12.14 4.90
CA ALA A 232 -18.67 11.94 3.49
C ALA A 232 -18.39 13.22 2.67
N GLN A 233 -18.08 13.04 1.38
CA GLN A 233 -17.93 14.15 0.44
C GLN A 233 -19.18 14.24 -0.45
N ALA A 234 -19.80 15.41 -0.43
CA ALA A 234 -20.96 15.73 -1.26
C ALA A 234 -20.55 16.82 -2.25
N GLU A 235 -20.37 16.42 -3.50
CA GLU A 235 -20.03 17.33 -4.59
C GLU A 235 -21.30 17.89 -5.22
N ASP A 236 -21.23 19.13 -5.68
CA ASP A 236 -22.25 19.64 -6.60
C ASP A 236 -22.02 19.10 -8.02
N GLN A 237 -22.97 19.35 -8.91
CA GLN A 237 -22.91 18.85 -10.28
C GLN A 237 -21.77 19.48 -11.09
N GLU A 238 -21.37 20.71 -10.78
CA GLU A 238 -20.32 21.43 -11.48
C GLU A 238 -18.94 20.89 -11.08
N GLU A 239 -18.69 20.70 -9.78
CA GLU A 239 -17.48 20.07 -9.24
C GLU A 239 -17.32 18.65 -9.79
N ALA A 240 -18.40 17.85 -9.78
CA ALA A 240 -18.36 16.49 -10.29
C ALA A 240 -18.09 16.46 -11.81
N ALA A 241 -18.68 17.37 -12.58
CA ALA A 241 -18.47 17.47 -14.02
C ALA A 241 -17.05 17.92 -14.37
N ASP A 242 -16.51 18.93 -13.66
CA ASP A 242 -15.11 19.36 -13.81
C ASP A 242 -14.13 18.22 -13.50
N ALA A 243 -14.34 17.53 -12.37
CA ALA A 243 -13.52 16.38 -12.00
C ALA A 243 -13.56 15.29 -13.06
N ALA A 244 -14.75 14.92 -13.55
CA ALA A 244 -14.93 13.93 -14.60
C ALA A 244 -14.26 14.35 -15.92
N GLN A 245 -14.38 15.63 -16.31
CA GLN A 245 -13.74 16.17 -17.52
C GLN A 245 -12.21 16.08 -17.44
N ARG A 246 -11.63 16.24 -16.24
CA ARG A 246 -10.20 16.06 -15.97
C ARG A 246 -9.80 14.59 -15.80
N GLY A 247 -10.73 13.65 -15.95
CA GLY A 247 -10.48 12.21 -15.77
C GLY A 247 -10.27 11.79 -14.31
N LYS A 248 -10.74 12.60 -13.35
CA LYS A 248 -10.61 12.35 -11.92
C LYS A 248 -11.82 11.62 -11.36
N ALA A 249 -11.60 10.95 -10.24
CA ALA A 249 -12.65 10.28 -9.48
C ALA A 249 -13.71 11.27 -9.00
N THR A 250 -14.99 10.93 -9.11
CA THR A 250 -16.09 11.64 -8.46
C THR A 250 -16.55 10.88 -7.21
N ALA A 251 -17.20 11.57 -6.28
CA ALA A 251 -17.74 11.02 -5.06
C ALA A 251 -18.80 9.98 -5.40
N ILE A 252 -18.60 8.78 -4.89
CA ILE A 252 -19.46 7.65 -5.21
C ILE A 252 -19.65 6.79 -3.96
N ARG A 253 -20.71 5.96 -3.94
CA ARG A 253 -20.91 5.00 -2.85
C ARG A 253 -19.90 3.87 -2.98
N ILE A 254 -18.98 3.79 -2.03
CA ILE A 254 -17.92 2.78 -1.94
C ILE A 254 -17.62 2.50 -0.47
N GLY A 255 -17.31 1.24 -0.13
CA GLY A 255 -17.10 0.80 1.24
C GLY A 255 -18.41 0.54 1.99
N THR A 256 -18.42 0.71 3.31
CA THR A 256 -19.61 0.42 4.13
C THR A 256 -20.70 1.45 3.92
N ARG A 257 -21.96 1.11 4.25
CA ARG A 257 -23.09 2.05 4.14
C ARG A 257 -22.87 3.38 4.88
N ALA A 258 -22.22 3.32 6.04
CA ALA A 258 -21.94 4.47 6.89
C ALA A 258 -20.97 5.49 6.27
N MET A 259 -20.17 5.08 5.28
CA MET A 259 -19.22 5.97 4.63
C MET A 259 -19.88 7.03 3.76
N GLY A 260 -21.13 6.81 3.31
CA GLY A 260 -21.80 7.68 2.35
C GLY A 260 -21.11 7.67 0.98
N THR A 261 -21.15 8.80 0.29
CA THR A 261 -20.38 9.02 -0.95
C THR A 261 -19.00 9.55 -0.60
N ARG A 262 -17.96 8.98 -1.24
CA ARG A 262 -16.57 9.43 -1.05
C ARG A 262 -15.79 9.36 -2.35
N PHE A 263 -14.87 10.30 -2.53
CA PHE A 263 -13.80 10.20 -3.54
C PHE A 263 -12.43 9.94 -2.91
N ASN A 264 -12.33 10.04 -1.57
CA ASN A 264 -11.06 10.06 -0.86
C ASN A 264 -10.62 8.72 -0.31
N VAL A 265 -10.92 7.65 -1.04
CA VAL A 265 -10.89 6.28 -0.51
C VAL A 265 -10.18 5.32 -1.45
N GLN A 266 -9.34 4.48 -0.86
CA GLN A 266 -8.90 3.22 -1.41
C GLN A 266 -9.39 2.10 -0.49
N MET A 267 -9.96 1.04 -1.05
CA MET A 267 -10.31 -0.16 -0.30
C MET A 267 -9.56 -1.36 -0.88
N LEU A 268 -8.78 -2.04 -0.04
CA LEU A 268 -8.12 -3.30 -0.38
C LEU A 268 -8.90 -4.45 0.24
N ILE A 269 -9.32 -5.42 -0.58
CA ILE A 269 -10.01 -6.63 -0.11
C ILE A 269 -9.10 -7.83 -0.36
N GLN A 270 -8.86 -8.63 0.68
CA GLN A 270 -8.16 -9.91 0.57
C GLN A 270 -9.17 -11.05 0.66
N LEU A 271 -9.21 -11.88 -0.37
CA LEU A 271 -10.04 -13.08 -0.42
C LEU A 271 -9.11 -14.31 -0.35
N PRO A 272 -9.12 -15.05 0.77
CA PRO A 272 -8.26 -16.21 0.94
C PRO A 272 -8.49 -17.28 -0.14
N LEU A 273 -7.38 -17.81 -0.66
CA LEU A 273 -7.32 -18.86 -1.66
C LEU A 273 -6.82 -20.17 -1.04
N LYS A 274 -7.29 -21.30 -1.57
CA LYS A 274 -6.74 -22.61 -1.25
C LYS A 274 -5.36 -22.72 -1.88
N GLN A 275 -4.37 -22.98 -1.03
CA GLN A 275 -3.02 -23.30 -1.50
C GLN A 275 -2.91 -24.78 -1.83
N LYS A 276 -2.07 -25.12 -2.79
CA LYS A 276 -1.78 -26.51 -3.15
C LYS A 276 -1.18 -27.25 -1.95
N GLU A 277 -1.63 -28.49 -1.74
CA GLU A 277 -1.04 -29.34 -0.71
C GLU A 277 0.46 -29.50 -0.96
N ARG A 278 1.25 -29.28 0.08
CA ARG A 278 2.69 -29.49 -0.01
C ARG A 278 2.97 -30.99 0.07
N PRO A 279 3.85 -31.53 -0.79
CA PRO A 279 4.36 -32.87 -0.61
C PRO A 279 4.92 -32.96 0.80
N LYS A 280 4.38 -33.86 1.64
CA LYS A 280 4.95 -34.13 2.95
C LYS A 280 6.39 -34.53 2.69
N ARG A 281 7.35 -33.74 3.19
CA ARG A 281 8.75 -34.17 3.17
C ARG A 281 8.78 -35.43 4.02
N HIS A 282 8.87 -36.58 3.36
CA HIS A 282 9.25 -37.81 4.03
C HIS A 282 10.61 -37.52 4.62
N THR A 283 10.65 -37.26 5.92
CA THR A 283 11.89 -37.37 6.68
C THR A 283 12.31 -38.81 6.48
N SER A 284 13.24 -39.04 5.55
CA SER A 284 13.93 -40.31 5.46
C SER A 284 14.48 -40.57 6.84
N ALA A 285 13.93 -41.56 7.52
CA ALA A 285 14.50 -42.13 8.72
C ALA A 285 15.87 -42.72 8.33
N ALA A 286 16.90 -41.87 8.31
CA ALA A 286 18.25 -42.26 7.98
C ALA A 286 19.22 -41.36 8.77
N ALA A 287 19.90 -42.03 9.70
CA ALA A 287 21.04 -41.59 10.49
C ALA A 287 20.76 -40.55 11.59
N GLY A 288 20.54 -41.08 12.79
CA GLY A 288 20.73 -40.36 14.04
C GLY A 288 22.15 -39.80 14.14
N LEU A 289 22.27 -38.51 13.85
CA LEU A 289 23.24 -37.65 14.49
C LEU A 289 22.44 -36.76 15.44
N GLU A 290 22.48 -37.13 16.72
CA GLU A 290 22.05 -36.30 17.83
C GLU A 290 22.75 -34.95 17.73
N TYR A 291 22.08 -33.95 17.16
CA TYR A 291 22.35 -32.57 17.53
C TYR A 291 21.60 -32.35 18.84
N GLU A 292 22.29 -32.56 19.96
CA GLU A 292 21.98 -31.91 21.23
C GLU A 292 21.93 -30.40 20.98
N CYS A 293 20.74 -29.88 20.66
CA CYS A 293 20.48 -28.46 20.75
C CYS A 293 20.34 -28.17 22.25
N GLY A 294 21.47 -27.79 22.86
CA GLY A 294 21.62 -27.45 24.27
C GLY A 294 20.44 -26.65 24.81
N LEU A 295 19.60 -27.36 25.55
CA LEU A 295 18.61 -26.82 26.46
C LEU A 295 19.39 -26.22 27.63
N MET A 296 19.82 -24.95 27.50
CA MET A 296 20.34 -24.20 28.63
C MET A 296 19.18 -23.94 29.59
N SER A 297 19.09 -24.86 30.55
CA SER A 297 18.32 -24.81 31.78
C SER A 297 18.41 -23.42 32.41
N ALA A 298 17.29 -22.72 32.40
CA ALA A 298 17.08 -21.54 33.24
C ALA A 298 16.88 -22.02 34.68
N LYS A 299 17.96 -22.13 35.46
CA LYS A 299 17.92 -22.13 36.93
C LYS A 299 19.28 -21.68 37.49
N SER A 300 19.18 -20.76 38.44
CA SER A 300 20.20 -20.24 39.38
C SER A 300 21.39 -19.46 38.83
N CYS A 301 21.32 -18.13 38.95
CA CYS A 301 22.34 -17.31 39.62
C CYS A 301 21.65 -16.11 40.28
N PHE A 302 21.13 -16.29 41.49
CA PHE A 302 21.08 -15.21 42.47
C PHE A 302 22.52 -14.95 42.89
N SER A 303 23.03 -13.75 42.64
CA SER A 303 24.18 -13.19 43.34
C SER A 303 24.08 -11.68 43.25
N ALA A 304 23.74 -11.08 44.37
CA ALA A 304 23.86 -9.66 44.60
C ALA A 304 25.34 -9.28 44.61
N SER A 305 25.71 -8.25 43.86
CA SER A 305 26.86 -7.42 44.21
C SER A 305 26.63 -6.02 43.71
N ALA A 306 26.68 -5.10 44.66
CA ALA A 306 26.60 -3.67 44.49
C ALA A 306 27.70 -3.17 43.53
N PHE A 307 27.31 -2.34 42.56
CA PHE A 307 28.19 -1.28 42.09
C PHE A 307 27.40 0.02 42.10
N ASP A 308 27.74 0.78 43.13
CA ASP A 308 27.41 2.15 43.38
C ASP A 308 28.11 3.06 42.36
N GLY A 309 27.49 4.19 42.04
CA GLY A 309 28.18 5.36 41.49
C GLY A 309 28.49 5.35 39.98
N LEU A 310 27.65 6.07 39.21
CA LEU A 310 28.04 7.31 38.49
C LEU A 310 26.91 7.73 37.54
N HIS A 311 26.15 8.73 37.97
CA HIS A 311 25.23 9.50 37.13
C HIS A 311 26.00 10.38 36.14
N PRO A 312 25.78 10.27 34.82
CA PRO A 312 25.98 11.41 33.94
C PRO A 312 24.70 12.26 34.01
N ARG A 313 24.74 13.31 34.84
CA ARG A 313 23.87 14.47 34.69
C ARG A 313 24.23 15.15 33.37
N GLY A 314 23.57 14.73 32.31
CA GLY A 314 23.60 15.39 31.01
C GLY A 314 22.21 15.83 30.62
N CYS A 315 21.72 16.91 31.24
CA CYS A 315 20.59 17.67 30.71
C CYS A 315 21.04 18.30 29.39
N SER A 316 21.03 17.52 28.31
CA SER A 316 20.95 18.08 26.97
C SER A 316 19.58 18.71 26.87
N ARG A 317 19.55 20.04 26.97
CA ARG A 317 18.41 20.85 26.54
C ARG A 317 18.10 20.40 25.12
N SER A 318 17.00 19.67 24.95
CA SER A 318 16.42 19.43 23.64
C SER A 318 16.28 20.80 23.01
N ALA A 319 17.01 21.03 21.92
CA ALA A 319 16.71 22.14 21.04
C ALA A 319 15.21 22.05 20.77
N SER A 320 14.46 23.07 21.18
CA SER A 320 13.04 23.16 20.91
C SER A 320 12.88 22.99 19.41
N ALA A 321 12.46 21.80 18.97
CA ALA A 321 12.05 21.60 17.60
C ALA A 321 10.98 22.67 17.38
N SER A 322 11.30 23.69 16.57
CA SER A 322 10.34 24.72 16.23
C SER A 322 9.11 23.99 15.73
N ALA A 323 8.00 24.08 16.48
CA ALA A 323 6.78 23.37 16.16
C ALA A 323 6.46 23.64 14.69
N SER A 324 6.45 22.59 13.87
CA SER A 324 6.18 22.74 12.44
C SER A 324 4.85 23.47 12.30
N ALA A 325 4.80 24.49 11.44
CA ALA A 325 3.59 25.26 11.24
C ALA A 325 2.44 24.34 10.79
N ALA A 326 1.24 24.57 11.33
CA ALA A 326 0.04 23.87 10.88
C ALA A 326 -0.23 24.23 9.42
N GLY A 327 -0.32 23.20 8.57
CA GLY A 327 -0.73 23.31 7.18
C GLY A 327 -2.25 23.27 7.04
N VAL A 328 -2.71 23.29 5.79
CA VAL A 328 -4.14 23.13 5.45
C VAL A 328 -4.38 21.69 5.02
N SER A 329 -5.21 20.98 5.77
CA SER A 329 -5.61 19.60 5.48
C SER A 329 -6.93 19.55 4.70
N ASN A 330 -7.01 18.72 3.67
CA ASN A 330 -8.21 18.53 2.85
C ASN A 330 -8.42 17.06 2.51
N ALA A 331 -9.66 16.64 2.21
CA ALA A 331 -9.91 15.35 1.58
C ALA A 331 -9.17 15.26 0.24
N ALA A 332 -8.46 14.16 0.02
CA ALA A 332 -7.71 13.94 -1.20
C ALA A 332 -8.56 13.16 -2.20
N ARG A 333 -8.73 13.64 -3.43
CA ARG A 333 -9.38 12.90 -4.52
C ARG A 333 -8.46 11.80 -5.01
N VAL A 334 -8.83 10.55 -4.75
CA VAL A 334 -8.04 9.37 -5.14
C VAL A 334 -8.48 8.90 -6.52
N SER A 335 -7.61 9.11 -7.51
CA SER A 335 -7.86 8.81 -8.92
C SER A 335 -6.77 7.92 -9.52
N ARG A 336 -6.98 7.48 -10.77
CA ARG A 336 -5.98 6.91 -11.65
C ARG A 336 -4.92 7.97 -11.95
N GLY A 337 -3.67 7.64 -11.66
CA GLY A 337 -2.49 8.43 -12.02
C GLY A 337 -1.88 7.97 -13.33
N SER A 338 -0.56 8.06 -13.40
CA SER A 338 0.25 7.65 -14.53
C SER A 338 0.29 6.13 -14.73
N GLU A 339 0.43 5.74 -16.00
CA GLU A 339 0.57 4.34 -16.39
C GLU A 339 1.92 3.77 -15.92
N VAL A 340 1.88 2.52 -15.47
CA VAL A 340 3.03 1.71 -15.07
C VAL A 340 3.45 0.85 -16.25
N ASP A 341 2.55 -0.02 -16.71
CA ASP A 341 2.75 -0.99 -17.79
C ASP A 341 1.43 -1.72 -18.15
N VAL A 342 1.53 -2.72 -19.02
CA VAL A 342 0.45 -3.64 -19.38
C VAL A 342 0.37 -4.79 -18.37
N TYR A 343 -0.84 -5.11 -17.92
CA TYR A 343 -1.09 -6.19 -16.98
C TYR A 343 -1.15 -7.56 -17.68
N PRO A 344 -0.27 -8.53 -17.34
CA PRO A 344 -0.27 -9.86 -17.96
C PRO A 344 -1.38 -10.81 -17.43
N GLY A 345 -2.20 -10.34 -16.48
CA GLY A 345 -3.18 -11.16 -15.77
C GLY A 345 -2.61 -11.86 -14.54
N LEU A 346 -3.46 -12.68 -13.91
CA LEU A 346 -3.08 -13.51 -12.76
C LEU A 346 -2.12 -14.62 -13.18
N ALA A 347 -1.14 -14.91 -12.34
CA ALA A 347 -0.27 -16.07 -12.51
C ALA A 347 -0.99 -17.37 -12.13
N CYS A 348 -1.87 -17.33 -11.13
CA CYS A 348 -2.79 -18.40 -10.81
C CYS A 348 -4.03 -18.33 -11.71
N ARG A 349 -4.10 -19.22 -12.71
CA ARG A 349 -5.18 -19.21 -13.73
C ARG A 349 -6.50 -19.82 -13.26
N ALA A 350 -6.45 -20.72 -12.28
CA ALA A 350 -7.62 -21.37 -11.70
C ALA A 350 -7.61 -21.18 -10.18
N PRO A 351 -7.76 -19.93 -9.68
CA PRO A 351 -7.75 -19.67 -8.25
C PRO A 351 -9.01 -20.27 -7.61
N GLU A 352 -8.85 -20.98 -6.51
CA GLU A 352 -9.95 -21.57 -5.75
C GLU A 352 -10.12 -20.85 -4.41
N ARG A 353 -11.33 -20.37 -4.13
CA ARG A 353 -11.67 -19.69 -2.87
C ARG A 353 -11.56 -20.66 -1.69
N ASP A 354 -10.87 -20.24 -0.63
CA ASP A 354 -10.83 -20.98 0.64
C ASP A 354 -12.07 -20.69 1.48
N ALA A 355 -13.08 -21.56 1.40
CA ALA A 355 -14.31 -21.46 2.17
C ALA A 355 -14.12 -21.65 3.69
N GLY A 356 -12.92 -21.97 4.18
CA GLY A 356 -12.62 -22.05 5.61
C GLY A 356 -12.13 -20.72 6.23
N GLN A 357 -11.91 -19.69 5.42
CA GLN A 357 -11.41 -18.38 5.87
C GLN A 357 -12.23 -17.25 5.24
N HIS A 358 -12.69 -16.30 6.06
CA HIS A 358 -13.40 -15.12 5.56
C HIS A 358 -12.45 -14.10 4.93
N GLY A 359 -13.02 -13.24 4.10
CA GLY A 359 -12.28 -12.15 3.47
C GLY A 359 -12.06 -11.00 4.44
N THR A 360 -11.01 -10.22 4.21
CA THR A 360 -10.73 -9.01 4.99
C THR A 360 -10.76 -7.78 4.12
N ILE A 361 -11.20 -6.67 4.70
CA ILE A 361 -11.38 -5.39 4.03
C ILE A 361 -10.56 -4.35 4.77
N THR A 362 -9.75 -3.60 4.04
CA THR A 362 -9.00 -2.47 4.58
C THR A 362 -9.40 -1.22 3.82
N ILE A 363 -10.03 -0.28 4.53
CA ILE A 363 -10.49 0.99 3.97
C ILE A 363 -9.52 2.07 4.43
N THR A 364 -8.81 2.66 3.48
CA THR A 364 -7.89 3.76 3.70
C THR A 364 -8.50 5.06 3.17
N LEU A 365 -8.66 6.03 4.06
CA LEU A 365 -9.05 7.39 3.72
C LEU A 365 -7.80 8.25 3.48
N TYR A 366 -7.87 9.14 2.50
CA TYR A 366 -6.75 10.00 2.12
C TYR A 366 -7.08 11.47 2.35
N TYR A 367 -6.13 12.15 2.96
CA TYR A 367 -6.12 13.59 3.15
C TYR A 367 -4.80 14.14 2.60
N THR A 368 -4.81 15.34 2.02
CA THR A 368 -3.60 16.08 1.67
C THR A 368 -3.31 17.14 2.72
N VAL A 369 -2.04 17.49 2.94
CA VAL A 369 -1.62 18.60 3.82
C VAL A 369 -0.67 19.52 3.07
N ALA A 370 -1.09 20.76 2.86
CA ALA A 370 -0.30 21.77 2.17
C ALA A 370 0.31 22.79 3.15
N GLY A 371 1.58 23.15 2.95
CA GLY A 371 2.24 24.26 3.65
C GLY A 371 2.60 23.99 5.13
N GLY A 372 2.61 22.73 5.56
CA GLY A 372 2.90 22.39 6.95
C GLY A 372 2.55 20.94 7.30
N VAL A 373 2.30 20.69 8.58
CA VAL A 373 1.82 19.41 9.14
C VAL A 373 0.32 19.51 9.46
N PRO A 374 -0.45 18.41 9.56
CA PRO A 374 -1.87 18.51 9.88
C PRO A 374 -2.07 19.15 11.24
N SER A 375 -3.13 19.95 11.38
CA SER A 375 -3.49 20.51 12.68
C SER A 375 -3.99 19.42 13.63
N GLU A 376 -3.91 19.65 14.94
CA GLU A 376 -4.49 18.73 15.93
C GLU A 376 -5.98 18.50 15.66
N ALA A 377 -6.73 19.55 15.31
CA ALA A 377 -8.15 19.47 15.00
C ALA A 377 -8.44 18.58 13.77
N ASP A 378 -7.59 18.63 12.74
CA ASP A 378 -7.71 17.76 11.56
C ASP A 378 -7.46 16.29 11.93
N VAL A 379 -6.42 16.02 12.73
CA VAL A 379 -6.11 14.67 13.20
C VAL A 379 -7.25 14.10 14.05
N GLN A 380 -7.80 14.90 14.97
CA GLN A 380 -8.96 14.50 15.78
C GLN A 380 -10.20 14.28 14.91
N SER A 381 -10.43 15.10 13.89
CA SER A 381 -11.55 14.92 12.95
C SER A 381 -11.43 13.62 12.15
N ALA A 382 -10.21 13.29 11.71
CA ALA A 382 -9.95 12.01 11.03
C ALA A 382 -10.18 10.82 11.97
N ILE A 383 -9.66 10.86 13.20
CA ILE A 383 -9.88 9.80 14.20
C ILE A 383 -11.36 9.65 14.52
N HIS A 384 -12.08 10.76 14.69
CA HIS A 384 -13.51 10.74 14.94
C HIS A 384 -14.30 10.06 13.80
N ASP A 385 -13.91 10.32 12.55
CA ASP A 385 -14.50 9.64 11.38
C ASP A 385 -14.23 8.12 11.43
N LEU A 386 -12.99 7.70 11.73
CA LEU A 386 -12.66 6.26 11.88
C LEU A 386 -13.49 5.61 13.00
N GLU A 387 -13.64 6.27 14.14
CA GLU A 387 -14.43 5.81 15.28
C GLU A 387 -15.92 5.65 14.93
N GLN A 388 -16.51 6.64 14.23
CA GLN A 388 -17.89 6.53 13.75
C GLN A 388 -18.08 5.36 12.79
N LEU A 389 -17.10 5.10 11.92
CA LEU A 389 -17.17 3.97 10.99
C LEU A 389 -17.11 2.61 11.70
N TYR A 390 -16.30 2.47 12.75
CA TYR A 390 -16.32 1.26 13.60
C TYR A 390 -17.66 1.12 14.34
N GLN A 391 -18.16 2.21 14.95
CA GLN A 391 -19.44 2.20 15.67
C GLN A 391 -20.64 1.85 14.77
N ALA A 392 -20.55 2.16 13.47
CA ALA A 392 -21.59 1.85 12.50
C ALA A 392 -21.52 0.40 11.97
N CYS A 393 -20.47 -0.36 12.31
CA CYS A 393 -20.44 -1.79 12.02
C CYS A 393 -21.43 -2.54 12.94
N PRO A 394 -22.12 -3.59 12.45
CA PRO A 394 -22.97 -4.45 13.27
C PRO A 394 -22.30 -4.95 14.56
N SER A 395 -20.99 -5.20 14.50
CA SER A 395 -20.17 -5.45 15.67
C SER A 395 -18.72 -5.04 15.40
N ASP A 396 -18.00 -4.73 16.45
CA ASP A 396 -16.56 -4.57 16.45
C ASP A 396 -15.93 -5.23 17.69
N LYS A 397 -14.72 -5.76 17.53
CA LYS A 397 -14.02 -6.52 18.58
C LYS A 397 -12.52 -6.25 18.52
N ARG A 398 -11.82 -6.60 19.58
CA ARG A 398 -10.35 -6.68 19.57
C ARG A 398 -9.92 -8.01 18.99
N LEU A 399 -8.77 -8.05 18.30
CA LEU A 399 -8.27 -9.23 17.61
C LEU A 399 -8.20 -10.48 18.51
N VAL A 400 -7.83 -10.32 19.79
CA VAL A 400 -7.80 -11.41 20.77
C VAL A 400 -9.16 -12.07 21.01
N ASP A 401 -10.26 -11.35 20.80
CA ASP A 401 -11.64 -11.80 21.00
C ASP A 401 -12.30 -12.28 19.68
N CYS A 402 -11.53 -12.34 18.59
CA CYS A 402 -12.05 -12.64 17.26
C CYS A 402 -11.76 -14.08 16.84
N THR A 403 -12.72 -14.97 17.01
CA THR A 403 -12.58 -16.37 16.57
C THR A 403 -12.63 -16.53 15.05
N GLU A 404 -13.14 -15.52 14.34
CA GLU A 404 -13.28 -15.52 12.88
C GLU A 404 -11.93 -15.34 12.18
N VAL A 405 -11.06 -14.48 12.72
CA VAL A 405 -9.71 -14.18 12.17
C VAL A 405 -8.58 -14.85 12.94
N THR A 406 -8.86 -15.69 13.95
CA THR A 406 -7.82 -16.38 14.73
C THR A 406 -7.90 -17.90 14.60
N ALA A 407 -6.75 -18.58 14.69
CA ALA A 407 -6.68 -20.03 14.71
C ALA A 407 -5.48 -20.51 15.51
N GLU A 408 -5.61 -21.64 16.20
CA GLU A 408 -4.49 -22.23 16.95
C GLU A 408 -3.35 -22.61 15.99
N LEU A 409 -2.15 -22.15 16.33
CA LEU A 409 -0.99 -22.27 15.47
C LEU A 409 -0.40 -23.67 15.57
N THR A 410 -0.36 -24.39 14.45
CA THR A 410 0.38 -25.66 14.39
C THR A 410 1.89 -25.40 14.34
N VAL A 411 2.68 -26.31 14.93
CA VAL A 411 4.15 -26.26 14.85
C VAL A 411 4.62 -26.25 13.39
N ALA A 412 3.95 -26.99 12.51
CA ALA A 412 4.26 -27.03 11.09
C ALA A 412 4.08 -25.66 10.42
N THR A 413 2.94 -24.99 10.67
CA THR A 413 2.69 -23.63 10.15
C THR A 413 3.76 -22.64 10.62
N MET A 414 4.10 -22.68 11.91
CA MET A 414 5.14 -21.80 12.46
C MET A 414 6.51 -22.04 11.81
N GLN A 415 6.91 -23.30 11.67
CA GLN A 415 8.18 -23.67 11.04
C GLN A 415 8.22 -23.27 9.56
N ASP A 416 7.12 -23.46 8.85
CA ASP A 416 7.00 -23.09 7.44
C ASP A 416 7.12 -21.58 7.22
N VAL A 417 6.46 -20.77 8.05
CA VAL A 417 6.58 -19.32 7.95
C VAL A 417 8.00 -18.87 8.32
N LYS A 418 8.57 -19.42 9.40
CA LYS A 418 9.96 -19.14 9.79
C LYS A 418 10.94 -19.45 8.66
N GLN A 419 10.79 -20.60 8.01
CA GLN A 419 11.64 -20.98 6.88
C GLN A 419 11.44 -20.04 5.69
N LYS A 420 10.21 -19.61 5.41
CA LYS A 420 9.94 -18.63 4.34
C LYS A 420 10.70 -17.34 4.61
N VAL A 421 10.58 -16.76 5.81
CA VAL A 421 11.23 -15.47 6.13
C VAL A 421 12.75 -15.54 5.95
N VAL A 422 13.37 -16.71 6.18
CA VAL A 422 14.79 -16.93 5.93
C VAL A 422 15.11 -17.05 4.43
N GLN A 423 14.29 -17.78 3.67
CA GLN A 423 14.54 -18.09 2.26
C GLN A 423 14.14 -16.96 1.30
N GLN A 424 13.07 -16.26 1.63
CA GLN A 424 12.46 -15.18 0.85
C GLN A 424 12.19 -14.01 1.82
N PRO A 425 13.24 -13.40 2.40
CA PRO A 425 13.04 -12.25 3.26
C PRO A 425 12.35 -11.12 2.48
N TYR A 426 11.60 -10.30 3.18
CA TYR A 426 11.14 -9.04 2.61
C TYR A 426 12.35 -8.20 2.18
N VAL A 427 12.32 -7.72 0.94
CA VAL A 427 13.30 -6.80 0.38
C VAL A 427 12.53 -5.56 -0.04
N PRO A 428 12.78 -4.39 0.58
CA PRO A 428 12.15 -3.15 0.14
C PRO A 428 12.41 -2.93 -1.35
N PRO A 429 11.42 -2.41 -2.09
CA PRO A 429 11.60 -2.09 -3.49
C PRO A 429 12.75 -1.09 -3.66
N THR A 430 13.60 -1.36 -4.65
CA THR A 430 14.60 -0.40 -5.11
C THR A 430 13.93 0.56 -6.09
N PHE A 431 13.86 1.83 -5.72
CA PHE A 431 13.48 2.88 -6.66
C PHE A 431 14.75 3.34 -7.38
N PRO A 432 14.69 3.61 -8.69
CA PRO A 432 15.77 4.35 -9.34
C PRO A 432 16.00 5.60 -8.50
N ALA A 433 17.22 5.81 -8.01
CA ALA A 433 17.54 7.07 -7.34
C ALA A 433 17.05 8.17 -8.28
N ALA A 434 16.17 9.05 -7.79
CA ALA A 434 15.70 10.17 -8.58
C ALA A 434 16.96 10.79 -9.19
N LEU A 435 17.05 10.79 -10.53
CA LEU A 435 18.12 11.48 -11.22
C LEU A 435 18.06 12.89 -10.66
N ASP A 436 19.06 13.23 -9.85
CA ASP A 436 19.29 14.57 -9.36
C ASP A 436 19.55 15.41 -10.60
N ARG A 437 18.46 15.88 -11.21
CA ARG A 437 18.52 16.90 -12.24
C ARG A 437 18.88 18.15 -11.46
N GLY A 438 20.17 18.29 -11.19
CA GLY A 438 20.73 19.49 -10.61
C GLY A 438 20.09 20.68 -11.31
N PHE A 439 19.66 21.65 -10.51
CA PHE A 439 19.20 22.93 -11.03
C PHE A 439 20.19 23.38 -12.10
N PRO A 440 19.75 23.72 -13.32
CA PRO A 440 20.65 24.36 -14.27
C PRO A 440 21.13 25.63 -13.58
N GLU A 441 22.43 25.70 -13.28
CA GLU A 441 23.05 26.95 -12.88
C GLU A 441 22.80 27.95 -14.00
N ASP A 442 22.29 29.12 -13.63
CA ASP A 442 21.98 30.19 -14.55
C ASP A 442 23.21 30.44 -15.42
N ALA A 443 23.07 30.16 -16.72
CA ALA A 443 24.04 30.56 -17.72
C ALA A 443 23.98 32.09 -17.83
N GLU A 444 24.71 32.77 -16.96
CA GLU A 444 25.05 34.17 -17.18
C GLU A 444 25.96 34.29 -18.41
N GLY A 445 25.55 35.14 -19.34
CA GLY A 445 26.38 35.63 -20.42
C GLY A 445 25.90 35.17 -21.79
N LEU A 446 25.16 36.06 -22.46
CA LEU A 446 25.51 36.54 -23.80
C LEU A 446 24.63 37.74 -24.13
N ASP A 447 25.25 38.92 -24.00
CA ASP A 447 24.75 40.17 -24.55
C ASP A 447 24.68 40.13 -26.08
N ALA A 448 23.62 40.76 -26.59
CA ALA A 448 23.51 41.56 -27.80
C ALA A 448 24.21 41.07 -29.09
N LEU A 449 23.42 40.73 -30.11
CA LEU A 449 23.58 41.32 -31.44
C LEU A 449 22.24 41.45 -32.19
N ASP A 450 22.14 42.58 -32.86
CA ASP A 450 21.11 43.15 -33.73
C ASP A 450 20.57 42.24 -34.87
N GLY A 451 19.33 42.54 -35.27
CA GLY A 451 19.09 43.02 -36.63
C GLY A 451 18.60 42.07 -37.74
N GLY A 452 17.27 41.94 -37.86
CA GLY A 452 16.56 41.97 -39.17
C GLY A 452 16.55 40.70 -40.06
N PRO A 453 15.82 40.74 -41.21
CA PRO A 453 14.40 40.35 -41.24
C PRO A 453 14.04 39.27 -42.29
N LEU A 454 12.81 38.73 -42.13
CA LEU A 454 11.87 38.18 -43.14
C LEU A 454 12.39 37.16 -44.18
N GLY A 455 11.81 35.95 -44.17
CA GLY A 455 11.97 35.00 -45.27
C GLY A 455 11.12 33.72 -45.16
N THR A 456 9.89 33.80 -45.68
CA THR A 456 9.13 32.78 -46.45
C THR A 456 9.27 31.27 -46.15
N CYS A 457 8.14 30.65 -45.81
CA CYS A 457 7.89 29.21 -46.03
C CYS A 457 7.66 28.90 -47.52
N PRO A 458 8.15 27.76 -48.01
CA PRO A 458 7.27 26.75 -48.59
C PRO A 458 7.66 25.34 -48.10
N GLY A 459 6.74 24.41 -47.84
CA GLY A 459 6.02 23.67 -48.86
C GLY A 459 6.46 22.19 -48.84
N SER A 460 5.58 21.33 -48.33
CA SER A 460 5.37 19.87 -48.51
C SER A 460 6.08 19.21 -49.74
N PRO A 461 6.35 17.87 -49.78
CA PRO A 461 5.33 16.86 -49.48
C PRO A 461 5.73 15.44 -49.01
N VAL A 462 4.73 14.80 -48.41
CA VAL A 462 4.21 13.43 -48.62
C VAL A 462 5.06 12.49 -49.48
N ARG A 463 5.39 11.31 -48.93
CA ARG A 463 5.57 10.08 -49.70
C ARG A 463 4.70 8.95 -49.16
N VAL A 464 3.78 8.53 -50.03
CA VAL A 464 3.14 7.23 -50.08
C VAL A 464 4.10 6.30 -50.84
N CYS A 465 4.28 5.07 -50.38
CA CYS A 465 4.56 3.91 -51.23
C CYS A 465 3.93 2.67 -50.57
N ASP A 466 3.04 2.05 -51.32
CA ASP A 466 2.51 0.70 -51.13
C ASP A 466 3.49 -0.36 -51.69
N ASP A 467 3.06 -1.63 -51.50
CA ASP A 467 3.37 -2.86 -52.24
C ASP A 467 4.42 -3.85 -51.70
N ALA A 468 3.85 -4.90 -51.10
CA ALA A 468 3.85 -6.31 -51.55
C ALA A 468 5.18 -7.02 -51.92
N GLY A 469 5.38 -8.19 -51.27
CA GLY A 469 5.69 -9.41 -52.02
C GLY A 469 6.90 -10.26 -51.60
N SER A 470 6.57 -11.48 -51.16
CA SER A 470 7.25 -12.75 -51.53
C SER A 470 8.29 -13.40 -50.59
N ALA A 471 7.84 -14.56 -50.09
CA ALA A 471 8.46 -15.88 -49.86
C ALA A 471 9.99 -16.14 -49.99
N GLY A 472 10.47 -16.98 -49.05
CA GLY A 472 11.70 -17.80 -49.09
C GLY A 472 12.36 -17.82 -47.69
N GLY A 473 12.72 -18.91 -47.01
CA GLY A 473 12.94 -20.31 -47.38
C GLY A 473 14.32 -20.78 -46.88
N GLY A 474 14.42 -21.21 -45.60
CA GLY A 474 15.50 -22.06 -45.04
C GLY A 474 16.76 -21.37 -44.47
N PRO A 475 17.67 -22.10 -43.78
CA PRO A 475 17.43 -22.98 -42.64
C PRO A 475 18.24 -22.58 -41.37
N VAL A 476 17.82 -23.19 -40.26
CA VAL A 476 18.37 -23.13 -38.90
C VAL A 476 19.82 -23.62 -38.84
N GLN A 477 20.71 -22.83 -38.21
CA GLN A 477 21.97 -23.32 -37.65
C GLN A 477 22.07 -23.04 -36.15
N ARG A 478 22.32 -24.11 -35.40
CA ARG A 478 22.64 -24.13 -33.97
C ARG A 478 24.05 -23.57 -33.76
N ALA A 479 24.19 -22.67 -32.78
CA ALA A 479 25.48 -22.38 -32.13
C ALA A 479 25.37 -22.75 -30.65
N GLY A 480 26.28 -23.62 -30.21
CA GLY A 480 26.41 -24.09 -28.83
C GLY A 480 27.05 -23.05 -27.90
N PRO A 481 27.18 -23.38 -26.60
CA PRO A 481 27.48 -22.42 -25.55
C PRO A 481 28.98 -22.12 -25.45
N LEU A 482 29.32 -20.85 -25.28
CA LEU A 482 30.65 -20.41 -24.89
C LEU A 482 30.76 -20.36 -23.37
N ASP A 483 31.64 -21.22 -22.88
CA ASP A 483 32.18 -21.33 -21.54
C ASP A 483 33.19 -20.20 -21.28
N VAL A 484 32.99 -19.41 -20.21
CA VAL A 484 34.03 -18.50 -19.69
C VAL A 484 33.98 -18.47 -18.15
N GLY A 485 34.81 -19.30 -17.54
CA GLY A 485 35.89 -18.84 -16.67
C GLY A 485 35.53 -18.16 -15.35
N HIS A 486 35.49 -18.94 -14.28
CA HIS A 486 35.66 -18.49 -12.90
C HIS A 486 37.03 -17.83 -12.65
N ARG A 487 37.05 -16.65 -12.02
CA ARG A 487 38.16 -16.23 -11.14
C ARG A 487 37.65 -15.63 -9.83
N HIS A 488 38.27 -16.11 -8.75
CA HIS A 488 38.12 -15.71 -7.37
C HIS A 488 38.52 -14.25 -7.12
N ALA A 489 37.74 -13.55 -6.29
CA ALA A 489 38.26 -12.50 -5.41
C ALA A 489 37.52 -12.56 -4.06
N LYS A 490 38.16 -13.22 -3.09
CA LYS A 490 37.85 -13.11 -1.65
C LYS A 490 38.48 -11.83 -1.13
N LYS A 491 37.70 -10.91 -0.57
CA LYS A 491 38.00 -10.13 0.65
C LYS A 491 36.79 -9.26 1.01
N ASP A 492 36.69 -8.94 2.29
CA ASP A 492 35.71 -8.04 2.94
C ASP A 492 34.32 -8.60 3.29
N ARG A 493 34.33 -9.68 4.08
CA ARG A 493 33.22 -10.09 4.95
C ARG A 493 33.65 -10.08 6.40
N LYS A 494 33.68 -8.91 7.06
CA LYS A 494 33.70 -8.87 8.54
C LYS A 494 33.04 -7.66 9.21
N TRP A 495 32.66 -6.61 8.47
CA TRP A 495 32.06 -5.39 9.06
C TRP A 495 30.53 -5.24 8.91
N PHE A 496 29.85 -6.07 8.10
CA PHE A 496 28.39 -5.95 7.86
C PHE A 496 27.48 -6.84 8.72
N ARG A 497 28.03 -7.64 9.63
CA ARG A 497 27.22 -8.58 10.45
C ARG A 497 26.58 -7.95 11.70
N THR A 498 27.09 -6.81 12.17
CA THR A 498 26.68 -6.24 13.47
C THR A 498 25.50 -5.26 13.38
N ALA A 499 25.22 -4.71 12.19
CA ALA A 499 24.07 -3.80 11.97
C ALA A 499 22.76 -4.56 11.68
N ARG A 500 22.82 -5.80 11.18
CA ARG A 500 21.66 -6.54 10.66
C ARG A 500 20.84 -7.30 11.71
N LEU A 501 21.36 -7.44 12.94
CA LEU A 501 20.64 -8.06 14.07
C LEU A 501 19.92 -7.04 14.97
N LYS A 502 20.21 -5.74 14.84
CA LYS A 502 19.63 -4.71 15.72
C LYS A 502 18.19 -4.33 15.36
N GLN A 503 17.78 -4.45 14.09
CA GLN A 503 16.38 -4.18 13.69
C GLN A 503 15.39 -5.25 14.13
N THR A 504 15.82 -6.52 14.21
CA THR A 504 14.96 -7.62 14.70
C THR A 504 14.84 -7.63 16.23
N LEU A 505 15.86 -7.17 16.96
CA LEU A 505 15.82 -7.07 18.42
C LEU A 505 15.16 -5.78 18.96
N TRP A 506 15.09 -4.70 18.18
CA TRP A 506 14.45 -3.45 18.63
C TRP A 506 12.93 -3.63 18.84
N PHE A 507 12.29 -4.52 18.09
CA PHE A 507 10.86 -4.86 18.26
C PHE A 507 10.58 -5.76 19.47
N TRP A 508 11.56 -6.48 20.00
CA TRP A 508 11.33 -7.45 21.08
C TRP A 508 11.40 -6.82 22.49
N LYS A 509 12.05 -5.66 22.65
CA LYS A 509 12.39 -5.10 23.98
C LYS A 509 11.38 -4.08 24.56
N ARG A 510 10.32 -3.69 23.83
CA ARG A 510 9.34 -2.69 24.30
C ARG A 510 7.91 -3.20 24.49
N GLY A 511 7.64 -4.47 24.19
CA GLY A 511 6.29 -5.05 24.31
C GLY A 511 6.02 -5.81 25.61
N GLY A 512 6.96 -5.82 26.57
CA GLY A 512 6.92 -6.72 27.73
C GLY A 512 6.73 -6.06 29.10
N ASP A 513 6.42 -4.77 29.18
CA ASP A 513 6.41 -4.05 30.45
C ASP A 513 5.17 -3.14 30.58
N GLN A 514 4.00 -3.77 30.68
CA GLN A 514 2.78 -3.18 31.27
C GLN A 514 1.93 -4.27 31.91
N THR A 515 2.46 -4.87 32.99
CA THR A 515 1.70 -5.34 34.16
C THR A 515 2.69 -5.57 35.31
N ALA A 516 3.16 -4.47 35.90
CA ALA A 516 3.62 -4.29 37.28
C ALA A 516 3.85 -2.79 37.51
#